data_AF-A0A959KP32-F1
#
_entry.id   AF-A0A959KP32-F1
#
_cell.length_a   1.000
_cell.length_b   1.000
_cell.length_c   1.000
_cell.angle_alpha   90.00
_cell.angle_beta   90.00
_cell.angle_gamma   90.00
#
_symmetry.space_group_name_H-M   'P 1'
#
loop_
_entity.id
_entity.type
_entity.pdbx_description
1 polymer ?
#
loop_
_entity_poly.entity_id
_entity_poly.type
_entity_poly.pdbx_seq_one_letter_code
_entity_poly.pdbx_strand_id
1 'polypeptide(L)'
;MPHPTFQPYRNDGLNHLYELLFCDNEKAFENDAPYPWPVVFADPPDAEALLRLANDRQQESRLRALAATKLHAIGAETPKPELLGVIVEVGMEGGLDVLAAFGDGTARYLNYSERAIVFDAPTQATNELIGALWRHSVQVVNQIGPWDQPRLAPPASGMVRLSFLVSGQLYFGQGPMDVFFKDPMAGPVLHSASQLMSYLIEHGGAK
;
A
#
# COMPACT_ATOMS: atom_id res chain seq x y z
N MET A 1 1.50 6.04 -19.35
CA MET A 1 1.67 7.44 -18.89
C MET A 1 2.82 7.47 -17.90
N PRO A 2 3.54 8.59 -17.71
CA PRO A 2 4.57 8.66 -16.66
C PRO A 2 3.91 8.47 -15.29
N HIS A 3 4.43 7.52 -14.50
CA HIS A 3 4.02 7.32 -13.11
C HIS A 3 4.56 8.46 -12.26
N PRO A 4 3.72 9.14 -11.46
CA PRO A 4 4.21 10.19 -10.58
C PRO A 4 5.15 9.59 -9.55
N THR A 5 6.33 10.17 -9.40
CA THR A 5 7.30 9.82 -8.37
C THR A 5 7.39 10.96 -7.37
N PHE A 6 7.39 10.64 -6.08
CA PHE A 6 7.49 11.64 -5.03
C PHE A 6 8.67 11.35 -4.11
N GLN A 7 9.21 12.43 -3.54
CA GLN A 7 10.37 12.38 -2.65
C GLN A 7 10.05 13.06 -1.31
N PRO A 8 9.21 12.44 -0.45
CA PRO A 8 8.86 13.02 0.86
C PRO A 8 10.03 13.00 1.86
N TYR A 9 11.09 12.24 1.58
CA TYR A 9 12.27 12.09 2.43
C TYR A 9 13.51 12.69 1.75
N ARG A 10 14.55 13.00 2.54
CA ARG A 10 15.88 13.39 2.00
C ARG A 10 16.67 12.15 1.59
N ASN A 11 16.38 11.01 2.19
CA ASN A 11 16.99 9.73 1.88
C ASN A 11 16.36 9.08 0.63
N ASP A 12 17.15 8.91 -0.44
CA ASP A 12 16.71 8.29 -1.69
C ASP A 12 16.24 6.83 -1.54
N GLY A 13 16.84 6.08 -0.62
CA GLY A 13 16.43 4.71 -0.31
C GLY A 13 15.03 4.66 0.33
N LEU A 14 14.71 5.61 1.20
CA LEU A 14 13.35 5.75 1.76
C LEU A 14 12.34 6.20 0.72
N ASN A 15 12.72 7.12 -0.17
CA ASN A 15 11.88 7.51 -1.30
C ASN A 15 11.59 6.31 -2.21
N HIS A 16 12.60 5.48 -2.48
CA HIS A 16 12.40 4.23 -3.22
C HIS A 16 11.45 3.27 -2.49
N LEU A 17 11.66 3.06 -1.18
CA LEU A 17 10.76 2.23 -0.37
C LEU A 17 9.31 2.75 -0.36
N TYR A 18 9.13 4.08 -0.32
CA TYR A 18 7.83 4.73 -0.38
C TYR A 18 7.11 4.46 -1.70
N GLU A 19 7.82 4.57 -2.84
CA GLU A 19 7.26 4.29 -4.16
C GLU A 19 6.82 2.82 -4.30
N LEU A 20 7.55 1.88 -3.70
CA LEU A 20 7.19 0.46 -3.71
C LEU A 20 5.88 0.16 -2.96
N LEU A 21 5.39 1.04 -2.09
CA LEU A 21 4.19 0.77 -1.28
C LEU A 21 2.91 0.73 -2.10
N PHE A 22 2.85 1.48 -3.20
CA PHE A 22 1.62 1.69 -3.97
C PHE A 22 1.40 0.67 -5.08
N CYS A 23 2.43 -0.13 -5.41
CA CYS A 23 2.34 -1.18 -6.44
C CYS A 23 1.82 -0.65 -7.78
N ASP A 24 2.12 0.61 -8.10
CA ASP A 24 1.61 1.32 -9.27
C ASP A 24 2.69 1.53 -10.34
N ASN A 25 3.95 1.16 -10.09
CA ASN A 25 5.08 1.28 -11.01
C ASN A 25 5.96 0.03 -11.00
N GLU A 26 5.82 -0.84 -12.01
CA GLU A 26 6.57 -2.09 -12.13
C GLU A 26 8.09 -1.91 -12.18
N LYS A 27 8.57 -0.81 -12.76
CA LYS A 27 10.01 -0.50 -12.85
C LYS A 27 10.67 -0.26 -11.51
N ALA A 28 9.88 0.08 -10.48
CA ALA A 28 10.42 0.20 -9.12
C ALA A 28 10.89 -1.17 -8.58
N PHE A 29 10.39 -2.28 -9.11
CA PHE A 29 10.64 -3.63 -8.59
C PHE A 29 11.65 -4.44 -9.42
N GLU A 30 12.19 -3.89 -10.51
CA GLU A 30 12.93 -4.62 -11.55
C GLU A 30 14.33 -5.18 -11.15
N ASN A 31 14.72 -5.15 -9.87
CA ASN A 31 16.05 -5.56 -9.42
C ASN A 31 16.11 -7.06 -9.06
N ASP A 32 16.62 -7.90 -9.98
CA ASP A 32 16.93 -9.34 -9.79
C ASP A 32 15.83 -10.15 -9.07
N ALA A 33 14.56 -9.75 -9.26
CA ALA A 33 13.47 -10.34 -8.53
C ALA A 33 13.23 -11.80 -8.98
N PRO A 34 13.08 -12.74 -8.03
CA PRO A 34 12.89 -14.15 -8.37
C PRO A 34 11.52 -14.37 -9.02
N TYR A 35 11.35 -15.52 -9.70
CA TYR A 35 10.02 -15.95 -10.12
C TYR A 35 9.03 -15.94 -8.93
N PRO A 36 7.80 -15.40 -9.07
CA PRO A 36 7.11 -15.04 -10.32
C PRO A 36 7.26 -13.58 -10.78
N TRP A 37 8.07 -12.74 -10.12
CA TRP A 37 8.18 -11.31 -10.43
C TRP A 37 8.50 -10.98 -11.91
N PRO A 38 9.35 -11.73 -12.63
CA PRO A 38 9.57 -11.47 -14.06
C PRO A 38 8.31 -11.49 -14.93
N VAL A 39 7.23 -12.16 -14.49
CA VAL A 39 5.93 -12.13 -15.21
C VAL A 39 5.36 -10.72 -15.26
N VAL A 40 5.48 -9.94 -14.18
CA VAL A 40 4.98 -8.55 -14.16
C VAL A 40 5.88 -7.60 -14.95
N PHE A 41 7.13 -7.96 -15.24
CA PHE A 41 8.05 -7.13 -16.02
C PHE A 41 8.10 -7.48 -17.51
N ALA A 42 7.44 -8.58 -17.91
CA ALA A 42 7.46 -9.03 -19.30
C ALA A 42 6.94 -7.94 -20.26
N ASP A 43 7.68 -7.77 -21.37
CA ASP A 43 7.33 -6.93 -22.51
C ASP A 43 7.60 -7.73 -23.81
N PRO A 44 6.56 -8.10 -24.59
CA PRO A 44 5.15 -7.80 -24.38
C PRO A 44 4.56 -8.52 -23.15
N PRO A 45 3.51 -7.97 -22.53
CA PRO A 45 2.86 -8.58 -21.37
C PRO A 45 2.07 -9.84 -21.76
N ASP A 46 2.18 -10.87 -20.92
CA ASP A 46 1.34 -12.07 -20.99
C ASP A 46 0.10 -11.89 -20.09
N ALA A 47 -1.02 -11.49 -20.70
CA ALA A 47 -2.26 -11.21 -19.98
C ALA A 47 -2.81 -12.44 -19.22
N GLU A 48 -2.61 -13.66 -19.74
CA GLU A 48 -3.09 -14.87 -19.07
C GLU A 48 -2.24 -15.18 -17.84
N ALA A 49 -0.91 -15.07 -17.95
CA ALA A 49 -0.01 -15.25 -16.82
C ALA A 49 -0.24 -14.18 -15.75
N LEU A 50 -0.45 -12.92 -16.13
CA LEU A 50 -0.79 -11.82 -15.21
C LEU A 50 -2.11 -12.08 -14.49
N LEU A 51 -3.15 -12.53 -15.20
CA LEU A 51 -4.45 -12.82 -14.60
C LEU A 51 -4.37 -13.99 -13.61
N ARG A 52 -3.62 -15.04 -13.94
CA ARG A 52 -3.35 -16.15 -13.00
C ARG A 52 -2.64 -15.64 -11.75
N LEU A 53 -1.61 -14.82 -11.94
CA LEU A 53 -0.82 -14.27 -10.84
C LEU A 53 -1.67 -13.37 -9.93
N ALA A 54 -2.49 -12.49 -10.49
CA ALA A 54 -3.35 -11.60 -9.73
C ALA A 54 -4.42 -12.35 -8.90
N ASN A 55 -4.92 -13.49 -9.41
CA ASN A 55 -5.91 -14.32 -8.73
C ASN A 55 -5.31 -15.34 -7.74
N ASP A 56 -4.00 -15.58 -7.75
CA ASP A 56 -3.36 -16.57 -6.87
C ASP A 56 -3.16 -16.01 -5.46
N ARG A 57 -4.05 -16.42 -4.54
CA ARG A 57 -4.01 -16.02 -3.12
C ARG A 57 -2.82 -16.56 -2.32
N GLN A 58 -2.00 -17.44 -2.90
CA GLN A 58 -0.76 -17.89 -2.27
C GLN A 58 0.43 -16.96 -2.55
N GLN A 59 0.26 -15.99 -3.46
CA GLN A 59 1.31 -15.04 -3.82
C GLN A 59 1.28 -13.80 -2.94
N GLU A 60 2.43 -13.11 -2.87
CA GLU A 60 2.56 -11.82 -2.20
C GLU A 60 1.51 -10.82 -2.72
N SER A 61 0.89 -10.09 -1.79
CA SER A 61 -0.21 -9.18 -2.13
C SER A 61 0.25 -8.04 -3.04
N ARG A 62 1.51 -7.59 -2.88
CA ARG A 62 2.13 -6.58 -3.76
C ARG A 62 2.31 -7.08 -5.19
N LEU A 63 2.74 -8.33 -5.36
CA LEU A 63 2.88 -8.96 -6.67
C LEU A 63 1.52 -9.10 -7.36
N ARG A 64 0.48 -9.51 -6.61
CA ARG A 64 -0.90 -9.58 -7.10
C ARG A 64 -1.41 -8.19 -7.52
N ALA A 65 -1.13 -7.15 -6.73
CA ALA A 65 -1.54 -5.77 -7.01
C ALA A 65 -0.85 -5.21 -8.27
N LEU A 66 0.45 -5.47 -8.45
CA LEU A 66 1.19 -5.09 -9.66
C LEU A 66 0.65 -5.80 -10.90
N ALA A 67 0.41 -7.11 -10.81
CA ALA A 67 -0.14 -7.88 -11.93
C ALA A 67 -1.51 -7.34 -12.36
N ALA A 68 -2.38 -7.03 -11.40
CA ALA A 68 -3.68 -6.44 -11.66
C ALA A 68 -3.58 -5.00 -12.23
N THR A 69 -2.63 -4.19 -11.74
CA THR A 69 -2.36 -2.85 -12.28
C THR A 69 -1.92 -2.93 -13.74
N LYS A 70 -1.04 -3.89 -14.08
CA LYS A 70 -0.59 -4.11 -15.46
C LYS A 70 -1.73 -4.54 -16.38
N LEU A 71 -2.62 -5.43 -15.92
CA LEU A 71 -3.83 -5.82 -16.66
C LEU A 71 -4.74 -4.63 -16.95
N HIS A 72 -4.98 -3.77 -15.95
CA HIS A 72 -5.73 -2.53 -16.11
C HIS A 72 -5.09 -1.61 -17.15
N ALA A 73 -3.77 -1.42 -17.09
CA ALA A 73 -3.05 -0.53 -18.00
C ALA A 73 -3.11 -0.96 -19.47
N ILE A 74 -3.19 -2.26 -19.74
CA ILE A 74 -3.29 -2.80 -21.11
C ILE A 74 -4.74 -3.06 -21.57
N GLY A 75 -5.74 -2.76 -20.73
CA GLY A 75 -7.15 -2.97 -21.05
C GLY A 75 -7.56 -4.44 -21.15
N ALA A 76 -6.85 -5.34 -20.48
CA ALA A 76 -7.17 -6.77 -20.42
C ALA A 76 -8.24 -7.08 -19.35
N GLU A 77 -8.67 -8.34 -19.28
CA GLU A 77 -9.50 -8.83 -18.17
C GLU A 77 -8.76 -8.67 -16.84
N THR A 78 -9.47 -8.22 -15.81
CA THR A 78 -8.93 -7.96 -14.48
C THR A 78 -9.58 -8.87 -13.44
N PRO A 79 -8.88 -9.21 -12.34
CA PRO A 79 -9.50 -9.95 -11.24
C PRO A 79 -10.66 -9.14 -10.63
N LYS A 80 -11.53 -9.83 -9.90
CA LYS A 80 -12.58 -9.17 -9.12
C LYS A 80 -11.95 -8.20 -8.09
N PRO A 81 -12.62 -7.10 -7.74
CA PRO A 81 -12.15 -6.20 -6.69
C PRO A 81 -11.89 -6.95 -5.37
N GLU A 82 -10.64 -6.92 -4.91
CA GLU A 82 -10.16 -7.49 -3.67
C GLU A 82 -9.17 -6.50 -3.05
N LEU A 83 -9.33 -6.19 -1.75
CA LEU A 83 -8.37 -5.38 -1.02
C LEU A 83 -7.06 -6.19 -0.88
N LEU A 84 -5.94 -5.61 -1.32
CA LEU A 84 -4.61 -6.21 -1.32
C LEU A 84 -3.61 -5.42 -0.46
N GLY A 85 -3.88 -4.14 -0.20
CA GLY A 85 -3.03 -3.30 0.63
C GLY A 85 -3.77 -2.09 1.18
N VAL A 86 -3.34 -1.63 2.36
CA VAL A 86 -3.80 -0.41 3.01
C VAL A 86 -2.57 0.44 3.32
N ILE A 87 -2.55 1.68 2.84
CA ILE A 87 -1.49 2.66 3.08
C ILE A 87 -2.11 3.86 3.79
N VAL A 88 -1.54 4.22 4.94
CA VAL A 88 -1.92 5.39 5.74
C VAL A 88 -0.75 6.36 5.74
N GLU A 89 -0.98 7.54 5.18
CA GLU A 89 0.01 8.61 5.07
C GLU A 89 -0.42 9.77 5.95
N VAL A 90 0.50 10.26 6.79
CA VAL A 90 0.28 11.37 7.70
C VAL A 90 1.29 12.46 7.41
N GLY A 91 0.80 13.62 6.97
CA GLY A 91 1.63 14.79 6.74
C GLY A 91 2.11 15.37 8.06
N MET A 92 3.42 15.31 8.30
CA MET A 92 4.08 15.87 9.48
C MET A 92 4.70 17.22 9.15
N GLU A 93 5.06 17.99 10.17
CA GLU A 93 5.94 19.14 9.95
C GLU A 93 7.32 18.65 9.50
N GLY A 94 7.69 18.94 8.26
CA GLY A 94 9.01 18.61 7.71
C GLY A 94 9.19 17.19 7.17
N GLY A 95 8.13 16.38 7.05
CA GLY A 95 8.23 15.03 6.47
C GLY A 95 6.90 14.27 6.44
N LEU A 96 6.99 12.95 6.27
CA LEU A 96 5.84 12.07 6.10
C LEU A 96 5.97 10.81 6.97
N ASP A 97 4.94 10.51 7.74
CA ASP A 97 4.76 9.18 8.35
C ASP A 97 3.91 8.32 7.44
N VAL A 98 4.35 7.09 7.17
CA VAL A 98 3.64 6.15 6.30
C VAL A 98 3.62 4.78 6.94
N LEU A 99 2.42 4.24 7.15
CA LEU A 99 2.20 2.83 7.46
C LEU A 99 1.59 2.15 6.22
N ALA A 100 2.19 1.06 5.77
CA ALA A 100 1.59 0.18 4.78
C ALA A 100 1.43 -1.23 5.35
N ALA A 101 0.27 -1.84 5.14
CA ALA A 101 -0.02 -3.22 5.50
C ALA A 101 -0.64 -3.95 4.32
N PHE A 102 -0.25 -5.21 4.13
CA PHE A 102 -0.63 -6.02 2.99
C PHE A 102 -1.39 -7.29 3.42
N GLY A 103 -2.18 -7.86 2.50
CA GLY A 103 -3.09 -8.97 2.80
C GLY A 103 -2.39 -10.29 3.16
N ASP A 104 -1.08 -10.37 2.89
CA ASP A 104 -0.20 -11.47 3.24
C ASP A 104 0.41 -11.35 4.65
N GLY A 105 0.03 -10.33 5.41
CA GLY A 105 0.49 -10.10 6.78
C GLY A 105 1.81 -9.33 6.88
N THR A 106 2.37 -8.89 5.76
CA THR A 106 3.55 -8.02 5.74
C THR A 106 3.17 -6.56 5.99
N ALA A 107 4.09 -5.80 6.58
CA ALA A 107 3.89 -4.38 6.85
C ALA A 107 5.19 -3.59 6.77
N ARG A 108 5.07 -2.29 6.50
CA ARG A 108 6.18 -1.33 6.43
C ARG A 108 5.77 -0.05 7.15
N TYR A 109 6.70 0.52 7.91
CA TYR A 109 6.54 1.83 8.51
C TYR A 109 7.73 2.72 8.13
N LEU A 110 7.45 3.87 7.52
CA LEU A 110 8.44 4.89 7.18
C LEU A 110 8.11 6.12 8.02
N ASN A 111 9.09 6.58 8.80
CA ASN A 111 8.92 7.70 9.71
C ASN A 111 9.50 9.00 9.12
N TYR A 112 8.89 10.14 9.45
CA TYR A 112 9.33 11.47 9.03
C TYR A 112 10.77 11.82 9.43
N SER A 113 11.30 11.18 10.48
CA SER A 113 12.71 11.29 10.92
C SER A 113 13.66 10.32 10.21
N GLU A 114 13.24 9.75 9.09
CA GLU A 114 14.02 8.86 8.22
C GLU A 114 14.39 7.51 8.82
N ARG A 115 13.51 6.97 9.67
CA ARG A 115 13.58 5.57 10.11
C ARG A 115 12.61 4.73 9.29
N ALA A 116 13.03 3.51 8.95
CA ALA A 116 12.16 2.53 8.32
C ALA A 116 12.13 1.24 9.13
N ILE A 117 10.95 0.65 9.23
CA ILE A 117 10.72 -0.69 9.74
C ILE A 117 10.10 -1.48 8.59
N VAL A 118 10.74 -2.61 8.24
CA VAL A 118 10.22 -3.57 7.28
C VAL A 118 9.91 -4.85 8.04
N PHE A 119 8.67 -5.28 7.98
CA PHE A 119 8.17 -6.44 8.71
C PHE A 119 7.65 -7.49 7.72
N ASP A 120 8.56 -8.36 7.28
CA ASP A 120 8.27 -9.42 6.29
C ASP A 120 8.09 -10.81 6.96
N ALA A 121 8.04 -10.87 8.29
CA ALA A 121 7.89 -12.11 9.06
C ALA A 121 6.59 -12.11 9.89
N PRO A 122 5.43 -12.43 9.29
CA PRO A 122 4.14 -12.39 9.97
C PRO A 122 4.12 -13.24 11.25
N THR A 123 3.57 -12.68 12.31
CA THR A 123 3.31 -13.35 13.58
C THR A 123 1.81 -13.41 13.84
N GLN A 124 1.38 -14.19 14.83
CA GLN A 124 -0.03 -14.17 15.25
C GLN A 124 -0.49 -12.76 15.62
N ALA A 125 0.33 -12.01 16.37
CA ALA A 125 -0.01 -10.64 16.79
C ALA A 125 -0.16 -9.67 15.61
N THR A 126 0.77 -9.69 14.64
CA THR A 126 0.66 -8.83 13.46
C THR A 126 -0.51 -9.23 12.57
N ASN A 127 -0.81 -10.52 12.45
CA ASN A 127 -1.97 -11.00 11.70
C ASN A 127 -3.29 -10.55 12.33
N GLU A 128 -3.39 -10.54 13.66
CA GLU A 128 -4.57 -10.04 14.38
C GLU A 128 -4.76 -8.52 14.16
N LEU A 129 -3.67 -7.75 14.25
CA LEU A 129 -3.68 -6.28 14.04
C LEU A 129 -4.00 -5.92 12.58
N ILE A 130 -3.35 -6.57 11.62
CA ILE A 130 -3.63 -6.38 10.19
C ILE A 130 -5.06 -6.84 9.89
N GLY A 131 -5.54 -7.93 10.48
CA GLY A 131 -6.91 -8.39 10.33
C GLY A 131 -7.94 -7.38 10.85
N ALA A 132 -7.65 -6.67 11.95
CA ALA A 132 -8.49 -5.58 12.44
C ALA A 132 -8.50 -4.40 11.47
N LEU A 133 -7.33 -3.98 10.99
CA LEU A 133 -7.20 -2.95 9.95
C LEU A 133 -7.98 -3.34 8.68
N TRP A 134 -7.91 -4.60 8.26
CA TRP A 134 -8.60 -5.12 7.07
C TRP A 134 -10.12 -5.00 7.19
N ARG A 135 -10.69 -5.41 8.33
CA ARG A 135 -12.15 -5.35 8.55
C ARG A 135 -12.68 -3.94 8.43
N HIS A 136 -12.01 -2.96 9.03
CA HIS A 136 -12.42 -1.55 8.92
C HIS A 136 -12.19 -1.01 7.50
N SER A 137 -11.08 -1.38 6.86
CA SER A 137 -10.75 -0.92 5.51
C SER A 137 -11.75 -1.41 4.47
N VAL A 138 -12.18 -2.68 4.56
CA VAL A 138 -13.22 -3.24 3.67
C VAL A 138 -14.55 -2.48 3.81
N GLN A 139 -14.91 -2.03 5.01
CA GLN A 139 -16.11 -1.21 5.20
C GLN A 139 -16.03 0.10 4.42
N VAL A 140 -14.86 0.76 4.41
CA VAL A 140 -14.62 1.97 3.62
C VAL A 140 -14.65 1.68 2.12
N VAL A 141 -13.90 0.67 1.68
CA VAL A 141 -13.79 0.27 0.26
C VAL A 141 -15.15 -0.06 -0.35
N ASN A 142 -16.07 -0.62 0.42
CA ASN A 142 -17.43 -0.92 -0.05
C ASN A 142 -18.33 0.34 -0.22
N GLN A 143 -17.89 1.51 0.26
CA GLN A 143 -18.63 2.77 0.18
C GLN A 143 -18.02 3.76 -0.81
N ILE A 144 -16.79 3.52 -1.27
CA ILE A 144 -16.06 4.40 -2.19
C ILE A 144 -15.73 3.68 -3.50
N GLY A 145 -15.40 4.46 -4.53
CA GLY A 145 -15.04 3.94 -5.85
C GLY A 145 -13.55 4.09 -6.17
N PRO A 146 -13.12 3.54 -7.32
CA PRO A 146 -11.76 3.74 -7.83
C PRO A 146 -11.46 5.20 -8.11
N TRP A 147 -10.21 5.57 -7.81
CA TRP A 147 -9.57 6.76 -8.33
C TRP A 147 -8.97 6.45 -9.70
N ASP A 148 -9.37 7.21 -10.72
CA ASP A 148 -8.99 7.01 -12.11
C ASP A 148 -7.87 7.97 -12.58
N GLN A 149 -7.37 8.83 -11.70
CA GLN A 149 -6.27 9.75 -11.99
C GLN A 149 -4.94 9.23 -11.42
N PRO A 150 -3.80 9.83 -11.79
CA PRO A 150 -2.55 9.56 -11.13
C PRO A 150 -2.61 9.77 -9.60
N ARG A 151 -1.75 9.04 -8.88
CA ARG A 151 -1.56 9.21 -7.44
C ARG A 151 -1.21 10.66 -7.12
N LEU A 152 -1.84 11.20 -6.08
CA LEU A 152 -1.60 12.56 -5.61
C LEU A 152 -0.27 12.64 -4.83
N ALA A 153 0.33 13.83 -4.81
CA ALA A 153 1.45 14.13 -3.93
C ALA A 153 1.11 13.81 -2.46
N PRO A 154 2.12 13.51 -1.62
CA PRO A 154 1.90 13.25 -0.20
C PRO A 154 1.02 14.31 0.48
N PRO A 155 0.21 13.93 1.48
CA PRO A 155 -0.66 14.88 2.19
C PRO A 155 0.17 15.97 2.88
N ALA A 156 -0.36 17.20 2.88
CA ALA A 156 0.24 18.33 3.58
C ALA A 156 0.23 18.13 5.11
N SER A 157 1.02 18.92 5.83
CA SER A 157 1.08 18.86 7.30
C SER A 157 -0.31 18.99 7.93
N GLY A 158 -0.63 18.10 8.88
CA GLY A 158 -1.93 18.03 9.56
C GLY A 158 -3.03 17.30 8.76
N MET A 159 -2.73 16.85 7.54
CA MET A 159 -3.63 16.04 6.73
C MET A 159 -3.25 14.55 6.82
N VAL A 160 -4.24 13.69 6.66
CA VAL A 160 -4.08 12.25 6.57
C VAL A 160 -4.71 11.75 5.28
N ARG A 161 -4.06 10.76 4.65
CA ARG A 161 -4.60 10.02 3.50
C ARG A 161 -4.66 8.54 3.80
N LEU A 162 -5.82 7.96 3.54
CA LEU A 162 -6.07 6.52 3.54
C LEU A 162 -6.13 6.07 2.08
N SER A 163 -5.20 5.21 1.67
CA SER A 163 -5.10 4.64 0.33
C SER A 163 -5.31 3.13 0.42
N PHE A 164 -6.10 2.57 -0.48
CA PHE A 164 -6.44 1.15 -0.53
C PHE A 164 -6.10 0.60 -1.93
N LEU A 165 -5.29 -0.45 -1.98
CA LEU A 165 -4.97 -1.15 -3.22
C LEU A 165 -6.04 -2.21 -3.46
N VAL A 166 -6.91 -1.99 -4.45
CA VAL A 166 -8.03 -2.87 -4.74
C VAL A 166 -7.84 -3.46 -6.13
N SER A 167 -7.28 -4.68 -6.21
CA SER A 167 -7.09 -5.42 -7.46
C SER A 167 -6.58 -4.57 -8.64
N GLY A 168 -5.52 -3.78 -8.43
CA GLY A 168 -4.90 -2.95 -9.46
C GLY A 168 -5.48 -1.55 -9.64
N GLN A 169 -6.43 -1.15 -8.78
CA GLN A 169 -6.96 0.20 -8.70
C GLN A 169 -6.66 0.82 -7.33
N LEU A 170 -6.46 2.14 -7.30
CA LEU A 170 -6.28 2.90 -6.07
C LEU A 170 -7.62 3.46 -5.63
N TYR A 171 -8.03 3.19 -4.39
CA TYR A 171 -9.15 3.88 -3.75
C TYR A 171 -8.55 4.74 -2.65
N PHE A 172 -9.04 5.97 -2.42
CA PHE A 172 -8.50 6.76 -1.32
C PHE A 172 -9.50 7.77 -0.75
N GLY A 173 -9.21 8.21 0.47
CA GLY A 173 -9.80 9.39 1.10
C GLY A 173 -8.72 10.21 1.78
N GLN A 174 -8.84 11.54 1.73
CA GLN A 174 -7.89 12.46 2.35
C GLN A 174 -8.62 13.59 3.07
N GLY A 175 -8.17 13.96 4.27
CA GLY A 175 -8.77 15.04 5.05
C GLY A 175 -7.92 15.46 6.23
N PRO A 176 -8.35 16.49 6.99
CA PRO A 176 -7.69 16.89 8.22
C PRO A 176 -7.67 15.73 9.21
N MET A 177 -6.52 15.52 9.86
CA MET A 177 -6.32 14.40 10.77
C MET A 177 -7.36 14.36 11.88
N ASP A 178 -7.60 15.49 12.55
CA ASP A 178 -8.52 15.59 13.68
C ASP A 178 -9.99 15.32 13.30
N VAL A 179 -10.35 15.60 12.05
CA VAL A 179 -11.66 15.28 11.47
C VAL A 179 -11.75 13.78 11.17
N PHE A 180 -10.76 13.21 10.47
CA PHE A 180 -10.77 11.80 10.09
C PHE A 180 -10.73 10.86 11.30
N PHE A 181 -10.04 11.20 12.39
CA PHE A 181 -10.08 10.40 13.62
C PHE A 181 -11.47 10.33 14.27
N LYS A 182 -12.33 11.34 14.04
CA LYS A 182 -13.72 11.40 14.54
C LYS A 182 -14.73 10.87 13.54
N ASP A 183 -14.32 10.66 12.30
CA ASP A 183 -15.19 10.16 11.23
C ASP A 183 -15.56 8.69 11.47
N PRO A 184 -16.83 8.29 11.32
CA PRO A 184 -17.27 6.93 11.60
C PRO A 184 -16.72 5.87 10.63
N MET A 185 -16.23 6.26 9.44
CA MET A 185 -15.61 5.35 8.48
C MET A 185 -14.08 5.37 8.57
N ALA A 186 -13.47 6.56 8.53
CA ALA A 186 -12.01 6.71 8.55
C ALA A 186 -11.42 6.48 9.94
N GLY A 187 -12.11 6.87 11.00
CA GLY A 187 -11.66 6.76 12.38
C GLY A 187 -11.27 5.33 12.74
N PRO A 188 -12.12 4.31 12.57
CA PRO A 188 -11.77 2.93 12.87
C PRO A 188 -10.52 2.42 12.14
N VAL A 189 -10.34 2.81 10.86
CA VAL A 189 -9.13 2.48 10.08
C VAL A 189 -7.89 3.10 10.72
N LEU A 190 -7.95 4.39 11.08
CA LEU A 190 -6.84 5.10 11.69
C LEU A 190 -6.48 4.58 13.09
N HIS A 191 -7.45 4.19 13.90
CA HIS A 191 -7.18 3.58 15.20
C HIS A 191 -6.47 2.23 15.04
N SER A 192 -6.93 1.37 14.12
CA SER A 192 -6.26 0.09 13.84
C SER A 192 -4.86 0.28 13.25
N ALA A 193 -4.69 1.25 12.34
CA ALA A 193 -3.39 1.61 11.79
C ALA A 193 -2.43 2.09 12.89
N SER A 194 -2.92 2.94 13.81
CA SER A 194 -2.12 3.43 14.95
C SER A 194 -1.67 2.29 15.87
N GLN A 195 -2.55 1.32 16.13
CA GLN A 195 -2.20 0.13 16.93
C GLN A 195 -1.13 -0.72 16.26
N LEU A 196 -1.27 -0.99 14.95
CA LEU A 196 -0.27 -1.73 14.19
C LEU A 196 1.08 -0.98 14.17
N MET A 197 1.06 0.33 13.91
CA MET A 197 2.25 1.17 13.93
C MET A 197 2.97 1.10 15.28
N SER A 198 2.27 1.29 16.39
CA SER A 198 2.86 1.18 17.74
C SER A 198 3.51 -0.17 17.97
N TYR A 199 2.83 -1.27 17.59
CA TYR A 199 3.39 -2.61 17.70
C TYR A 199 4.67 -2.77 16.89
N LEU A 200 4.68 -2.29 15.64
CA LEU A 200 5.86 -2.33 14.77
C LEU A 200 7.01 -1.49 15.35
N ILE A 201 6.75 -0.33 15.93
CA ILE A 201 7.79 0.49 16.57
C ILE A 201 8.40 -0.23 17.77
N GLU A 202 7.57 -0.85 18.61
CA GLU A 202 8.00 -1.58 19.80
C GLU A 202 8.81 -2.84 19.49
N HIS A 203 8.49 -3.52 18.38
CA HIS A 203 9.05 -4.85 18.05
C HIS A 203 9.94 -4.86 16.80
N GLY A 204 9.94 -3.80 16.01
CA GLY A 204 10.72 -3.64 14.77
C GLY A 204 11.95 -2.74 14.93
N GLY A 205 12.12 -2.09 16.09
CA GLY A 205 13.34 -1.37 16.45
C GLY A 205 14.48 -2.34 16.81
N ALA A 206 15.34 -2.63 15.82
CA ALA A 206 16.66 -3.27 15.89
C ALA A 206 16.93 -4.33 16.99
N LYS A 207 17.27 -5.53 16.52
CA LYS A 207 18.61 -6.05 16.84
C LYS A 207 19.56 -5.69 15.71
#